data_AF-A0A959KJH9-F1
#
_entry.id   AF-A0A959KJH9-F1
#
_cell.length_a   1.000
_cell.length_b   1.000
_cell.length_c   1.000
_cell.angle_alpha   90.00
_cell.angle_beta   90.00
_cell.angle_gamma   90.00
#
_symmetry.space_group_name_H-M   'P 1'
#
loop_
_entity.id
_entity.type
_entity.pdbx_description
1 polymer ?
#
loop_
_entity_poly.entity_id
_entity_poly.type
_entity_poly.pdbx_seq_one_letter_code
_entity_poly.pdbx_strand_id
1 'polypeptide(L)'
;MTANGKVKEVTYKEVKTILVSQPKPERSPYYELEKKYGLQIDWRPFIHVEPISAKDFRKNRIRPDEFTAVIFTSRNSVDHFFRICEEMRVRMSQDT
;
A
#
# COMPACT_ATOMS: atom_id res chain seq x y z
N MET A 1 -52.01 1.87 -28.97
CA MET A 1 -50.56 1.74 -29.26
C MET A 1 -49.84 1.70 -27.93
N THR A 2 -49.52 0.52 -27.42
CA THR A 2 -48.82 0.34 -26.13
C THR A 2 -47.48 -0.30 -26.44
N ALA A 3 -46.43 0.52 -26.45
CA ALA A 3 -45.06 0.06 -26.60
C ALA A 3 -44.65 -0.66 -25.30
N ASN A 4 -44.70 -1.98 -25.30
CA ASN A 4 -44.06 -2.81 -24.27
C ASN A 4 -42.55 -2.74 -24.46
N GLY A 5 -41.93 -1.69 -23.91
CA GLY A 5 -40.49 -1.62 -23.75
C GLY A 5 -40.05 -2.71 -22.78
N LYS A 6 -39.47 -3.79 -23.29
CA LYS A 6 -38.81 -4.81 -22.47
C LYS A 6 -37.69 -4.13 -21.67
N VAL A 7 -37.88 -4.01 -20.37
CA VAL A 7 -36.81 -3.67 -19.41
C VAL A 7 -35.75 -4.76 -19.57
N LYS A 8 -34.54 -4.39 -20.02
CA LYS A 8 -33.42 -5.35 -20.06
C LYS A 8 -33.09 -5.71 -18.61
N GLU A 9 -33.42 -6.94 -18.21
CA GLU A 9 -32.87 -7.53 -16.99
C GLU A 9 -31.34 -7.50 -17.10
N VAL A 10 -30.69 -6.83 -16.15
CA VAL A 10 -29.23 -6.79 -16.08
C VAL A 10 -28.78 -8.11 -15.47
N THR A 11 -28.42 -9.06 -16.32
CA THR A 11 -27.81 -10.32 -15.86
C THR A 11 -26.32 -10.09 -15.61
N TYR A 12 -25.87 -10.28 -14.37
CA TYR A 12 -24.45 -10.20 -14.02
C TYR A 12 -23.74 -11.51 -14.36
N LYS A 13 -22.48 -11.41 -14.82
CA LYS A 13 -21.64 -12.59 -15.04
C LYS A 13 -21.16 -13.15 -13.70
N GLU A 14 -21.13 -14.48 -13.61
CA GLU A 14 -20.55 -15.18 -12.46
C GLU A 14 -19.05 -14.88 -12.36
N VAL A 15 -18.60 -14.51 -11.16
CA VAL A 15 -17.19 -14.26 -10.85
C VAL A 15 -16.55 -15.59 -10.45
N LYS A 16 -15.41 -15.92 -11.07
CA LYS A 16 -14.66 -17.16 -10.79
C LYS A 16 -13.30 -16.90 -10.16
N THR A 17 -12.71 -15.73 -10.44
CA THR A 17 -11.37 -15.37 -9.99
C THR A 17 -11.34 -13.95 -9.45
N ILE A 18 -10.54 -13.73 -8.41
CA ILE A 18 -10.32 -12.41 -7.79
C ILE A 18 -8.82 -12.21 -7.62
N LEU A 19 -8.31 -11.08 -8.12
CA LEU A 19 -6.93 -10.66 -7.88
C LEU A 19 -6.91 -9.67 -6.71
N VAL A 20 -6.10 -9.95 -5.71
CA VAL A 20 -5.86 -9.06 -4.56
C VAL A 20 -4.45 -8.47 -4.67
N SER A 21 -4.36 -7.14 -4.70
CA SER A 21 -3.11 -6.39 -4.91
C SER A 21 -2.21 -6.30 -3.67
N GLN A 22 -2.61 -6.94 -2.56
CA GLN A 22 -1.91 -6.94 -1.28
C GLN A 22 -1.00 -8.18 -1.16
N PRO A 23 0.04 -8.13 -0.31
CA PRO A 23 0.81 -9.32 0.01
C PRO A 23 -0.08 -10.39 0.63
N LYS A 24 0.22 -11.66 0.36
CA LYS A 24 -0.56 -12.79 0.88
C LYS A 24 -0.53 -12.78 2.42
N PRO A 25 -1.66 -12.58 3.09
CA PRO A 25 -1.72 -12.54 4.55
C PRO A 25 -1.85 -13.95 5.14
N GLU A 26 -1.43 -14.15 6.38
CA GLU A 26 -1.65 -15.42 7.09
C GLU A 26 -3.13 -15.67 7.40
N ARG A 27 -3.88 -14.60 7.69
CA ARG A 27 -5.32 -14.64 7.98
C ARG A 27 -6.03 -13.59 7.14
N SER A 28 -7.10 -14.00 6.48
CA SER A 28 -7.87 -13.11 5.62
C SER A 28 -9.30 -13.61 5.42
N PRO A 29 -10.31 -12.71 5.41
CA PRO A 29 -11.69 -13.07 5.13
C PRO A 29 -11.88 -13.64 3.71
N TYR A 30 -10.96 -13.34 2.79
CA TYR A 30 -10.98 -13.86 1.43
C TYR A 30 -10.81 -15.38 1.37
N TYR A 31 -10.13 -16.00 2.34
CA TYR A 31 -10.00 -17.47 2.39
C TYR A 31 -11.34 -18.16 2.70
N GLU A 32 -12.24 -17.51 3.42
CA GLU A 32 -13.59 -18.03 3.66
C GLU A 32 -14.45 -17.90 2.39
N LEU A 33 -14.28 -16.81 1.63
CA LEU A 33 -14.96 -16.58 0.35
C LEU A 33 -14.55 -17.61 -0.71
N GLU A 34 -13.26 -17.92 -0.80
CA GLU A 34 -12.72 -18.99 -1.67
C GLU A 34 -13.40 -20.33 -1.39
N LYS A 35 -13.51 -20.73 -0.11
CA LYS A 35 -14.18 -21.98 0.28
C LYS A 35 -15.69 -21.97 0.03
N LYS A 36 -16.36 -20.86 0.34
CA LYS A 36 -17.82 -20.76 0.27
C LYS A 36 -18.34 -20.72 -1.16
N TYR A 37 -17.61 -20.08 -2.07
CA TYR A 37 -18.05 -19.81 -3.44
C TYR A 37 -17.19 -20.50 -4.51
N GLY A 38 -16.16 -21.26 -4.12
CA GLY A 38 -15.26 -21.94 -5.07
C GLY A 38 -14.45 -20.97 -5.93
N LEU A 39 -14.10 -19.80 -5.38
CA LEU A 39 -13.38 -18.73 -6.08
C LEU A 39 -11.88 -18.96 -6.04
N GLN A 40 -11.16 -18.72 -7.14
CA GLN A 40 -9.70 -18.65 -7.11
C GLN A 40 -9.25 -17.24 -6.71
N ILE A 41 -8.45 -17.12 -5.65
CA ILE A 41 -7.92 -15.83 -5.18
C ILE A 41 -6.41 -15.75 -5.38
N ASP A 42 -6.00 -14.87 -6.30
CA ASP A 42 -4.60 -14.61 -6.60
C ASP A 42 -4.10 -13.42 -5.77
N TRP A 43 -3.02 -13.61 -5.00
CA TRP A 43 -2.38 -12.55 -4.21
C TRP A 43 -1.15 -12.05 -4.94
N ARG A 44 -1.18 -10.80 -5.40
CA ARG A 44 -0.06 -10.18 -6.11
C ARG A 44 0.21 -8.79 -5.52
N PRO A 45 1.21 -8.63 -4.64
CA PRO A 45 1.57 -7.33 -4.12
C PRO A 45 2.01 -6.40 -5.28
N PHE A 46 1.30 -5.29 -5.46
CA PHE A 46 1.61 -4.31 -6.50
C PHE A 46 2.60 -3.24 -6.01
N ILE A 47 2.71 -3.09 -4.69
CA ILE A 47 3.53 -2.06 -4.07
C ILE A 47 4.71 -2.76 -3.40
N HIS A 48 5.91 -2.30 -3.73
CA HIS A 48 7.14 -2.66 -3.06
C HIS A 48 7.76 -1.38 -2.50
N VAL A 49 8.14 -1.42 -1.22
CA VAL A 49 8.76 -0.28 -0.54
C VAL A 49 10.25 -0.58 -0.43
N GLU A 50 11.07 0.25 -1.08
CA GLU A 50 12.52 0.14 -1.03
C GLU A 50 13.13 1.29 -0.23
N PRO A 51 14.16 1.01 0.59
CA PRO A 51 14.92 2.05 1.27
C PRO A 51 15.73 2.89 0.27
N ILE A 52 15.65 4.21 0.37
CA ILE A 52 16.59 5.10 -0.32
C ILE A 52 17.93 5.16 0.43
N SER A 53 19.04 5.24 -0.31
CA SER A 53 20.38 5.42 0.27
C SER A 53 20.62 6.87 0.71
N ALA A 54 21.47 7.11 1.71
CA ALA A 54 21.87 8.49 2.05
C ALA A 54 22.54 9.24 0.89
N LYS A 55 23.22 8.52 -0.02
CA LYS A 55 23.82 9.13 -1.22
C LYS A 55 22.75 9.72 -2.14
N ASP A 56 21.67 8.98 -2.37
CA ASP A 56 20.57 9.44 -3.22
C ASP A 56 19.75 10.52 -2.52
N PHE A 57 19.53 10.38 -1.21
CA PHE A 57 18.86 11.41 -0.42
C PHE A 57 19.58 12.76 -0.48
N ARG A 58 20.91 12.77 -0.37
CA ARG A 58 21.75 13.99 -0.49
C ARG A 58 21.59 14.72 -1.82
N LYS A 59 21.22 14.03 -2.91
CA LYS A 59 20.99 14.68 -4.22
C LYS A 59 19.84 15.69 -4.17
N ASN A 60 18.88 15.50 -3.25
CA ASN A 60 17.76 16.42 -3.04
C ASN A 60 18.18 17.71 -2.31
N ARG A 61 19.41 17.78 -1.76
CA ARG A 61 19.93 18.92 -0.98
C ARG A 61 19.04 19.31 0.20
N ILE A 62 18.38 18.31 0.79
CA ILE A 62 17.54 18.45 1.98
C ILE A 62 18.34 17.97 3.19
N ARG A 63 18.30 18.75 4.27
CA ARG A 63 18.92 18.42 5.55
C ARG A 63 17.85 18.34 6.64
N PRO A 64 17.63 17.17 7.26
CA PRO A 64 16.59 16.99 8.28
C PRO A 64 16.70 17.97 9.45
N ASP A 65 17.92 18.38 9.80
CA ASP A 65 18.23 19.30 10.91
C ASP A 65 17.91 20.77 10.65
N GLU A 66 17.52 21.13 9.41
CA GLU A 66 17.11 22.50 9.04
C GLU A 66 15.60 22.75 9.24
N PHE A 67 14.83 21.72 9.58
CA PHE A 67 13.38 21.80 9.74
C PHE A 67 12.98 21.69 11.20
N THR A 68 11.98 22.50 11.62
CA THR A 68 11.45 22.49 12.98
C THR A 68 10.48 21.35 13.25
N ALA A 69 9.91 20.74 12.21
CA ALA A 69 8.95 19.66 12.32
C ALA A 69 9.03 18.73 11.10
N VAL A 70 8.81 17.44 11.33
CA VAL A 70 8.74 16.39 10.31
C VAL A 70 7.43 15.63 10.48
N ILE A 71 6.66 15.47 9.40
CA ILE A 71 5.38 14.75 9.42
C ILE A 71 5.55 13.38 8.77
N PHE A 72 5.22 12.33 9.50
CA PHE A 72 5.24 10.95 8.99
C PHE A 72 3.83 10.48 8.63
N THR A 73 3.67 9.98 7.40
CA THR A 73 2.38 9.45 6.91
C THR A 73 2.26 7.93 7.04
N SER A 74 3.36 7.25 7.36
CA SER A 74 3.39 5.80 7.53
C SER A 74 4.43 5.38 8.57
N ARG A 75 4.24 4.21 9.17
CA ARG A 75 5.22 3.62 10.10
C ARG A 75 6.57 3.38 9.41
N ASN A 76 6.54 2.84 8.19
CA ASN A 76 7.76 2.58 7.41
C ASN A 76 8.58 3.86 7.15
N SER A 77 7.91 5.01 7.01
CA SER A 77 8.57 6.31 6.83
C SER A 77 9.40 6.70 8.06
N VAL A 78 8.95 6.35 9.27
CA VAL A 78 9.68 6.63 10.53
C VAL A 78 10.99 5.85 10.55
N ASP A 79 10.94 4.54 10.31
CA ASP A 79 12.11 3.66 10.32
C ASP A 79 13.15 4.08 9.26
N HIS A 80 12.67 4.37 8.05
CA HIS A 80 13.54 4.82 6.96
C HIS A 80 14.14 6.21 7.23
N PHE A 81 13.41 7.11 7.86
CA PHE A 81 13.92 8.44 8.21
C PHE A 81 15.08 8.36 9.20
N PHE A 82 14.92 7.61 10.31
CA PHE A 82 15.99 7.48 11.30
C PHE A 82 17.23 6.76 10.75
N ARG A 83 17.03 5.74 9.90
CA ARG A 83 18.13 5.11 9.17
C ARG A 83 18.90 6.11 8.31
N ILE A 84 18.20 6.97 7.55
CA ILE A 84 18.84 8.01 6.74
C ILE A 84 19.58 9.02 7.62
N CYS A 85 18.99 9.44 8.75
CA CYS A 85 19.65 10.36 9.68
C CYS A 85 20.96 9.79 10.22
N GLU A 86 20.96 8.50 10.59
CA GLU A 86 22.17 7.79 11.03
C GLU A 86 23.24 7.73 9.94
N GLU A 87 22.86 7.32 8.72
CA GLU A 87 23.77 7.27 7.56
C GLU A 87 24.33 8.68 7.20
N MET A 88 23.52 9.73 7.42
CA MET A 88 23.92 11.13 7.19
C MET A 88 24.71 11.74 8.36
N ARG A 89 24.85 11.02 9.49
CA ARG A 89 25.43 11.50 10.74
C ARG A 89 24.71 12.72 11.34
N VAL A 90 23.40 12.81 11.11
CA VAL A 90 22.52 13.80 11.74
C VAL A 90 22.07 13.26 13.09
N ARG A 91 22.37 13.97 14.18
CA ARG A 91 21.89 13.60 15.52
C ARG A 91 20.51 14.21 15.73
N MET A 92 19.48 13.39 15.68
CA MET A 92 18.14 13.78 16.12
C MET A 92 18.12 13.77 17.65
N SER A 93 17.67 14.87 18.27
CA SER A 93 17.46 14.93 19.72
C SER A 93 16.30 14.03 20.12
N GLN A 94 16.37 13.39 21.29
CA GLN A 94 15.23 12.68 21.88
C GLN A 94 14.19 13.63 22.47
N ASP A 95 14.56 14.90 22.66
CA ASP A 95 13.73 15.93 23.30
C ASP A 95 12.87 16.73 22.29
N THR A 96 12.81 16.30 21.02
CA THR A 96 12.00 16.89 19.93
C THR A 96 10.93 15.90 19.49
#